data_AF-A0A973FMR7-F1
#
_entry.id   AF-A0A973FMR7-F1
#
_cell.length_a   1.000
_cell.length_b   1.000
_cell.length_c   1.000
_cell.angle_alpha   90.00
_cell.angle_beta   90.00
_cell.angle_gamma   90.00
#
_symmetry.space_group_name_H-M   'P 1'
#
loop_
_entity.id
_entity.type
_entity.pdbx_description
1 polymer ?
#
loop_
_entity_poly.entity_id
_entity_poly.type
_entity_poly.pdbx_seq_one_letter_code
_entity_poly.pdbx_strand_id
1 'polypeptide(L)'
;MLICRILGNLDPASALGQRWEELVQASPACGVMQSLSWAAFKHRQGLRTLHLGVFIHGDLIGGALCYAPPEGLGAGLLVAPEGPLLPWEQHDLARAALRAILEAAEQAAAVYGALALR
;
A
#
# COMPACT_ATOMS: atom_id res chain seq x y z
N MET A 1 -19.76 0.82 -0.75
CA MET A 1 -19.07 -0.45 -0.43
C MET A 1 -17.58 -0.18 -0.33
N LEU A 2 -16.94 -0.60 0.76
CA LEU A 2 -15.50 -0.51 0.96
C LEU A 2 -14.83 -1.74 0.33
N ILE A 3 -13.76 -1.53 -0.44
CA ILE A 3 -13.00 -2.63 -1.07
C ILE A 3 -11.50 -2.29 -1.13
N CYS A 4 -10.65 -3.26 -0.84
CA CYS A 4 -9.22 -3.15 -1.12
C CYS A 4 -8.88 -3.82 -2.46
N ARG A 5 -8.01 -3.20 -3.25
CA ARG A 5 -7.55 -3.71 -4.56
C ARG A 5 -6.04 -3.70 -4.61
N ILE A 6 -5.47 -4.73 -5.22
CA ILE A 6 -4.05 -4.77 -5.60
C ILE A 6 -3.89 -3.90 -6.84
N LEU A 7 -3.13 -2.81 -6.73
CA LEU A 7 -2.87 -1.86 -7.81
C LEU A 7 -1.54 -2.09 -8.53
N GLY A 8 -0.70 -2.99 -8.01
CA GLY A 8 0.65 -3.22 -8.54
C GLY A 8 1.57 -2.04 -8.28
N ASN A 9 2.41 -1.70 -9.26
CA ASN A 9 3.23 -0.50 -9.19
C ASN A 9 2.45 0.68 -9.78
N LEU A 10 2.09 1.64 -8.93
CA LEU A 10 1.22 2.75 -9.31
C LEU A 10 2.02 3.79 -10.10
N ASP A 11 1.49 4.19 -11.26
CA ASP A 11 2.13 5.22 -12.11
C ASP A 11 1.89 6.61 -11.51
N PRO A 12 2.96 7.37 -11.16
CA PRO A 12 2.83 8.74 -10.64
C PRO A 12 2.19 9.73 -11.62
N ALA A 13 2.23 9.46 -12.93
CA ALA A 13 1.57 10.32 -13.91
C ALA A 13 0.05 10.07 -13.99
N SER A 14 -0.44 8.94 -13.48
CA SER A 14 -1.86 8.59 -13.51
C SER A 14 -2.68 9.40 -12.51
N ALA A 15 -3.98 9.59 -12.78
CA ALA A 15 -4.89 10.26 -11.85
C ALA A 15 -4.94 9.55 -10.48
N LEU A 16 -4.87 8.21 -10.48
CA LEU A 16 -4.84 7.43 -9.24
C LEU A 16 -3.51 7.61 -8.47
N GLY A 17 -2.39 7.72 -9.19
CA GLY A 17 -1.08 8.02 -8.60
C GLY A 17 -1.01 9.41 -7.98
N GLN A 18 -1.53 10.43 -8.67
CA GLN A 18 -1.64 11.78 -8.11
C GLN A 18 -2.51 11.78 -6.85
N ARG A 19 -3.66 11.09 -6.89
CA ARG A 19 -4.53 10.98 -5.71
C ARG A 19 -3.86 10.26 -4.53
N TRP A 20 -3.05 9.25 -4.80
CA TRP A 20 -2.26 8.59 -3.75
C TRP A 20 -1.28 9.55 -3.09
N GLU A 21 -0.51 10.31 -3.87
CA GLU A 21 0.44 11.30 -3.35
C GLU A 21 -0.25 12.40 -2.54
N GLU A 22 -1.41 12.88 -2.98
CA GLU A 22 -2.22 13.83 -2.19
C GLU A 22 -2.57 13.26 -0.80
N LEU A 23 -2.98 11.99 -0.74
CA LEU A 23 -3.30 11.34 0.53
C LEU A 23 -2.06 11.19 1.42
N VAL A 24 -0.91 10.79 0.85
CA VAL A 24 0.35 10.68 1.59
C VAL A 24 0.76 12.03 2.17
N GLN A 25 0.69 13.10 1.38
CA GLN A 25 1.02 14.45 1.82
C GLN A 25 0.06 14.99 2.90
N ALA A 26 -1.22 14.63 2.81
CA ALA A 26 -2.24 15.08 3.75
C ALA A 26 -2.25 14.29 5.07
N SER A 27 -1.58 13.14 5.14
CA SER A 27 -1.64 12.26 6.31
C SER A 27 -0.50 12.52 7.30
N PRO A 28 -0.78 13.04 8.50
CA PRO A 28 0.25 13.24 9.53
C PRO A 28 0.75 11.92 10.14
N ALA A 29 0.02 10.82 9.93
CA ALA A 29 0.32 9.50 10.47
C ALA A 29 1.08 8.60 9.48
N CYS A 30 1.40 9.11 8.30
CA CYS A 30 2.02 8.37 7.21
C CYS A 30 3.30 9.08 6.77
N GLY A 31 4.38 8.33 6.61
CA GLY A 31 5.67 8.91 6.26
C GLY A 31 5.97 8.87 4.75
N VAL A 32 7.10 9.47 4.37
CA VAL A 32 7.62 9.47 2.98
C VAL A 32 7.77 8.04 2.45
N MET A 33 7.93 7.04 3.32
CA MET A 33 8.06 5.66 2.91
C MET A 33 6.80 5.04 2.27
N GLN A 34 5.69 5.78 2.25
CA GLN A 34 4.47 5.41 1.53
C GLN A 34 4.28 6.17 0.20
N SER A 35 5.21 7.03 -0.20
CA SER A 35 5.14 7.77 -1.47
C SER A 35 5.51 6.93 -2.70
N LEU A 36 5.09 7.38 -3.88
CA LEU A 36 5.49 6.80 -5.16
C LEU A 36 6.98 7.05 -5.45
N SER A 37 7.54 8.16 -4.96
CA SER A 37 8.98 8.42 -5.06
C SER A 37 9.80 7.40 -4.26
N TRP A 38 9.30 6.96 -3.10
CA TRP A 38 9.90 5.87 -2.33
C TRP A 38 9.75 4.53 -3.03
N ALA A 39 8.57 4.23 -3.58
CA ALA A 39 8.37 3.03 -4.41
C ALA A 39 9.38 2.97 -5.57
N ALA A 40 9.54 4.07 -6.32
CA ALA A 40 10.49 4.15 -7.43
C ALA A 40 11.95 3.97 -6.95
N PHE A 41 12.30 4.49 -5.77
CA PHE A 41 13.60 4.26 -5.16
C PHE A 41 13.83 2.78 -4.83
N LYS A 42 12.86 2.10 -4.20
CA LYS A 42 12.94 0.66 -3.89
C LYS A 42 12.98 -0.20 -5.14
N HIS A 43 12.20 0.14 -6.15
CA HIS A 43 12.22 -0.55 -7.44
C HIS A 43 13.61 -0.48 -8.10
N ARG A 44 14.29 0.68 -8.06
CA ARG A 44 15.67 0.83 -8.56
C ARG A 44 16.71 0.01 -7.77
N GLN A 45 16.40 -0.37 -6.53
CA GLN A 45 17.21 -1.29 -5.72
C GLN A 45 16.92 -2.77 -6.04
N GLY A 46 16.05 -3.06 -7.01
CA GLY A 46 15.66 -4.42 -7.40
C GLY A 46 14.53 -5.01 -6.55
N LEU A 47 13.93 -4.24 -5.63
CA LEU A 47 12.79 -4.72 -4.85
C LEU A 47 11.51 -4.65 -5.68
N ARG A 48 10.60 -5.59 -5.42
CA ARG A 48 9.25 -5.58 -6.00
C ARG A 48 8.36 -4.70 -5.13
N THR A 49 7.73 -3.70 -5.70
CA THR A 49 6.78 -2.82 -5.00
C THR A 49 5.33 -3.21 -5.32
N LEU A 50 4.45 -3.02 -4.34
CA LEU A 50 3.04 -3.39 -4.41
C LEU A 50 2.20 -2.35 -3.68
N HIS A 51 1.32 -1.66 -4.39
CA HIS A 51 0.33 -0.77 -3.77
C HIS A 51 -0.98 -1.52 -3.58
N LEU A 52 -1.51 -1.45 -2.37
CA LEU A 52 -2.85 -1.89 -1.99
C LEU A 52 -3.70 -0.65 -1.79
N GLY A 53 -4.72 -0.44 -2.61
CA GLY A 53 -5.60 0.73 -2.53
C GLY A 53 -6.94 0.39 -1.89
N VAL A 54 -7.38 1.19 -0.92
CA VAL A 54 -8.71 1.08 -0.29
C VAL A 54 -9.65 2.10 -0.92
N PHE A 55 -10.78 1.62 -1.42
CA PHE A 55 -11.77 2.40 -2.14
C PHE A 55 -13.12 2.39 -1.43
N ILE A 56 -13.80 3.53 -1.49
CA ILE A 56 -15.20 3.68 -1.06
C ILE A 56 -15.95 4.39 -2.18
N HIS A 57 -16.99 3.73 -2.70
CA HIS A 57 -17.80 4.28 -3.81
C HIS A 57 -17.00 4.67 -5.07
N GLY A 58 -15.80 4.07 -5.25
CA GLY A 58 -14.91 4.35 -6.37
C GLY A 58 -13.76 5.30 -6.03
N ASP A 59 -13.84 6.01 -4.91
CA ASP A 59 -12.82 6.96 -4.47
C ASP A 59 -11.74 6.29 -3.64
N LEU A 60 -10.47 6.58 -3.94
CA LEU A 60 -9.34 6.15 -3.14
C LEU A 60 -9.32 6.94 -1.83
N ILE A 61 -9.40 6.23 -0.71
CA ILE A 61 -9.41 6.82 0.64
C ILE A 61 -8.16 6.47 1.46
N GLY A 62 -7.33 5.56 0.97
CA GLY A 62 -6.15 5.08 1.69
C GLY A 62 -5.55 3.84 1.06
N GLY A 63 -4.59 3.21 1.74
CA GLY A 63 -3.90 2.04 1.24
C GLY A 63 -2.63 1.68 1.99
N ALA A 64 -1.84 0.78 1.42
CA ALA A 64 -0.48 0.49 1.85
C ALA A 64 0.44 0.30 0.63
N LEU A 65 1.59 0.95 0.65
CA LEU A 65 2.75 0.60 -0.16
C LEU A 65 3.53 -0.47 0.58
N CYS A 66 3.61 -1.65 -0.02
CA CYS A 66 4.42 -2.76 0.40
C CYS A 66 5.59 -2.95 -0.57
N TYR A 67 6.69 -3.53 -0.09
CA TYR A 67 7.73 -4.05 -0.99
C TYR A 67 8.29 -5.35 -0.47
N ALA A 68 8.81 -6.17 -1.39
CA ALA A 68 9.38 -7.48 -1.14
C ALA A 68 10.72 -7.65 -1.88
N PRO A 69 11.55 -8.61 -1.46
CA PRO A 69 12.75 -8.99 -2.21
C PRO A 69 12.46 -9.38 -3.67
N PRO A 70 13.50 -9.40 -4.53
CA PRO A 70 13.42 -10.00 -5.86
C PRO A 70 12.86 -11.43 -5.82
N GLU A 71 12.26 -11.86 -6.92
CA GLU A 71 11.76 -13.22 -7.08
C GLU A 71 12.92 -14.25 -6.99
N GLY A 72 12.66 -15.42 -6.40
CA GLY A 72 13.63 -16.51 -6.30
C GLY A 72 14.56 -16.50 -5.07
N LEU A 73 14.51 -15.47 -4.21
CA LEU A 73 15.33 -15.37 -2.99
C LEU A 73 14.69 -15.97 -1.72
N GLY A 74 13.72 -16.89 -1.86
CA GLY A 74 13.00 -17.53 -0.75
C GLY A 74 11.65 -16.89 -0.42
N ALA A 75 11.09 -17.18 0.76
CA ALA A 75 9.84 -16.56 1.22
C ALA A 75 10.06 -15.05 1.39
N GLY A 76 9.54 -14.24 0.46
CA GLY A 76 9.65 -12.79 0.53
C GLY A 76 8.91 -12.21 1.72
N LEU A 77 9.36 -11.07 2.24
CA LEU A 77 8.64 -10.33 3.28
C LEU A 77 8.04 -9.08 2.65
N LEU A 78 6.71 -8.97 2.64
CA LEU A 78 6.00 -7.74 2.30
C LEU A 78 6.04 -6.81 3.50
N VAL A 79 6.77 -5.70 3.39
CA VAL A 79 6.86 -4.69 4.46
C VAL A 79 6.17 -3.41 4.02
N ALA A 80 5.30 -2.87 4.87
CA ALA A 80 4.68 -1.54 4.70
C ALA A 80 5.17 -0.59 5.79
N PRO A 81 6.37 0.01 5.64
CA PRO A 81 6.92 0.91 6.66
C PRO A 81 6.17 2.24 6.69
N GLU A 82 5.96 2.79 7.89
CA GLU A 82 5.30 4.09 8.12
C GLU A 82 3.90 4.18 7.48
N GLY A 83 3.21 3.03 7.41
CA GLY A 83 1.84 2.91 6.92
C GLY A 83 1.03 1.97 7.83
N PRO A 84 -0.21 1.64 7.45
CA PRO A 84 -0.89 2.05 6.22
C PRO A 84 -1.39 3.50 6.23
N LEU A 85 -1.60 4.03 5.03
CA LEU A 85 -2.26 5.31 4.78
C LEU A 85 -3.76 5.15 4.99
N LEU A 86 -4.29 5.52 6.17
CA LEU A 86 -5.71 5.38 6.50
C LEU A 86 -6.27 6.66 7.14
N PRO A 87 -7.60 6.89 7.07
CA PRO A 87 -8.25 8.00 7.74
C PRO A 87 -8.36 7.71 9.25
N TRP A 88 -7.25 7.79 9.98
CA TRP A 88 -7.14 7.36 11.37
C TRP A 88 -8.09 8.08 12.34
N GLU A 89 -8.48 9.32 12.06
CA GLU A 89 -9.49 10.06 12.84
C GLU A 89 -10.89 9.42 12.79
N GLN A 90 -11.17 8.60 11.77
CA GLN A 90 -12.44 7.88 11.61
C GLN A 90 -12.23 6.42 12.00
N HIS A 91 -12.18 6.13 13.31
CA HIS A 91 -11.76 4.83 13.84
C HIS A 91 -12.45 3.61 13.23
N ASP A 92 -13.78 3.65 13.03
CA ASP A 92 -14.52 2.53 12.45
C ASP A 92 -14.15 2.31 10.97
N LEU A 93 -13.94 3.41 10.26
CA LEU A 93 -13.52 3.39 8.86
C LEU A 93 -12.10 2.86 8.72
N ALA A 94 -11.18 3.37 9.53
CA ALA A 94 -9.79 2.92 9.58
C ALA A 94 -9.72 1.43 9.92
N ARG A 95 -10.52 0.96 10.89
CA ARG A 95 -10.59 -0.47 11.25
C ARG A 95 -11.09 -1.34 10.09
N ALA A 96 -12.15 -0.91 9.40
CA ALA A 96 -12.68 -1.64 8.24
C ALA A 96 -11.67 -1.66 7.08
N ALA A 97 -11.02 -0.53 6.82
CA ALA A 97 -10.00 -0.39 5.79
C ALA A 97 -8.75 -1.25 6.09
N LEU A 98 -8.27 -1.26 7.33
CA LEU A 98 -7.15 -2.09 7.75
C LEU A 98 -7.44 -3.58 7.56
N ARG A 99 -8.66 -4.04 7.91
CA ARG A 99 -9.08 -5.42 7.66
C ARG A 99 -9.04 -5.76 6.16
N ALA A 100 -9.56 -4.88 5.32
CA ALA A 100 -9.53 -5.08 3.87
C ALA A 100 -8.10 -5.11 3.31
N ILE A 101 -7.17 -4.30 3.86
CA ILE A 101 -5.74 -4.33 3.50
C ILE A 101 -5.12 -5.68 3.89
N LEU A 102 -5.37 -6.16 5.11
CA LEU A 102 -4.87 -7.44 5.59
C LEU A 102 -5.35 -8.59 4.69
N GLU A 103 -6.64 -8.64 4.37
CA GLU A 103 -7.21 -9.66 3.49
C GLU A 103 -6.60 -9.61 2.07
N ALA A 104 -6.40 -8.41 1.50
CA ALA A 104 -5.77 -8.26 0.19
C ALA A 104 -4.28 -8.63 0.23
N ALA A 105 -3.60 -8.33 1.32
CA ALA A 105 -2.20 -8.64 1.53
C ALA A 105 -1.97 -10.15 1.74
N GLU A 106 -2.87 -10.86 2.42
CA GLU A 106 -2.87 -12.33 2.51
C GLU A 106 -3.05 -13.00 1.14
N GLN A 107 -3.90 -12.43 0.28
CA GLN A 107 -4.03 -12.91 -1.10
C GLN A 107 -2.73 -12.69 -1.90
N ALA A 108 -2.07 -11.54 -1.68
CA ALA A 108 -0.79 -11.24 -2.32
C ALA A 108 0.36 -12.11 -1.75
N ALA A 109 0.29 -12.52 -0.49
CA ALA A 109 1.29 -13.36 0.15
C ALA A 109 1.52 -14.69 -0.58
N ALA A 110 0.48 -15.26 -1.21
CA ALA A 110 0.62 -16.44 -2.06
C ALA A 110 1.59 -16.26 -3.24
N VAL A 111 1.78 -15.01 -3.70
CA VAL A 111 2.65 -14.65 -4.83
C VAL A 111 3.99 -14.07 -4.36
N TYR A 112 4.00 -13.36 -3.22
CA TYR A 112 5.15 -12.58 -2.76
C TYR A 112 5.86 -13.14 -1.52
N GLY A 113 5.29 -14.09 -0.78
CA GLY A 113 5.81 -14.64 0.47
C GLY A 113 5.04 -14.20 1.72
N ALA A 114 5.69 -14.09 2.88
CA ALA A 114 5.06 -13.66 4.14
C ALA A 114 4.78 -12.15 4.21
N LEU A 115 3.83 -11.75 5.06
CA LEU A 115 3.43 -10.34 5.29
C LEU A 115 3.89 -9.83 6.65
N ALA A 116 4.42 -8.61 6.70
CA ALA A 116 4.63 -7.83 7.92
C ALA A 116 4.14 -6.39 7.75
N LEU A 117 3.05 -6.04 8.44
CA LEU A 117 2.62 -4.66 8.62
C LEU A 117 3.10 -4.19 10.01
N ARG A 118 3.64 -2.97 10.11
CA ARG A 118 4.07 -2.38 11.38
C ARG A 118 3.56 -0.96 11.50
#